data_AF-A0A2R9ASE7-F1
#
_entry.id   AF-A0A2R9ASE7-F1
#
_cell.length_a   1.000
_cell.length_b   1.000
_cell.length_c   1.000
_cell.angle_alpha   90.00
_cell.angle_beta   90.00
_cell.angle_gamma   90.00
#
_symmetry.space_group_name_H-M   'P 1'
#
loop_
_entity.id
_entity.type
_entity.pdbx_description
1 polymer ?
#
loop_
_entity_poly.entity_id
_entity_poly.type
_entity_poly.pdbx_seq_one_letter_code
_entity_poly.pdbx_strand_id
1 'polypeptide(L)'
;MSGERGHPSKKKQHQLYQPYTNRNIAKDPTSLEEEIKEIQFQLSDIFYFCRKGMETIMDDEVTKRFSAEELESWNLLSRTNYNFRYITLQVTVLCGLAGLIWYCFLLLLRIALALTGISLLVVGTTVAGYLLHTLPIDVIVLASDGYYATVGQMHGGIIGLIQRAMVKTCPHIWFERLEVKDRHLLAKRLTEQVQDISQLPILIFPEGICINNTSVMMFKKGSFEIGATVYPDAIKYDHQFGNGMMTCLLWAIICSMWYLPSMTRGADEDAVQFVNMVKSAIARQGELVDLLWDGGLKREKVKDMFKEEQQKLYRKMIVRNHEDRSRS
;
A
#
# COMPACT_ATOMS: atom_id res chain seq x y z
N MET A 1 2.12 -28.87 -78.97
CA MET A 1 3.08 -29.22 -77.90
C MET A 1 2.98 -28.14 -76.83
N SER A 2 2.52 -28.54 -75.64
CA SER A 2 2.66 -27.91 -74.30
C SER A 2 2.35 -26.41 -74.13
N GLY A 3 1.60 -25.94 -73.13
CA GLY A 3 1.03 -26.56 -71.93
C GLY A 3 0.52 -25.44 -71.01
N GLU A 4 -0.75 -25.57 -70.63
CA GLU A 4 -1.42 -25.20 -69.38
C GLU A 4 -0.79 -24.26 -68.30
N ARG A 5 -1.71 -23.40 -67.81
CA ARG A 5 -2.07 -23.07 -66.41
C ARG A 5 -1.45 -21.84 -65.74
N GLY A 6 -2.35 -20.94 -65.35
CA GLY A 6 -2.12 -19.85 -64.41
C GLY A 6 -2.36 -20.21 -62.95
N HIS A 7 -2.43 -19.14 -62.15
CA HIS A 7 -2.68 -18.99 -60.71
C HIS A 7 -1.47 -19.09 -59.76
N PRO A 8 -1.48 -18.49 -58.54
CA PRO A 8 -2.46 -17.55 -57.95
C PRO A 8 -1.87 -16.40 -57.10
N SER A 9 -2.72 -15.39 -56.85
CA SER A 9 -2.60 -14.40 -55.79
C SER A 9 -2.53 -15.05 -54.40
N LYS A 10 -1.49 -14.73 -53.61
CA LYS A 10 -1.45 -15.04 -52.17
C LYS A 10 -2.26 -14.00 -51.38
N LYS A 11 -3.58 -14.16 -51.37
CA LYS A 11 -4.47 -13.72 -50.28
C LYS A 11 -4.83 -14.95 -49.46
N LYS A 12 -4.30 -15.07 -48.23
CA LYS A 12 -4.90 -15.82 -47.11
C LYS A 12 -3.98 -15.78 -45.89
N GLN A 13 -4.27 -14.88 -44.95
CA GLN A 13 -4.28 -15.17 -43.52
C GLN A 13 -4.91 -13.96 -42.82
N HIS A 14 -6.20 -14.08 -42.52
CA HIS A 14 -6.88 -13.58 -41.32
C HIS A 14 -8.37 -13.90 -41.50
N GLN A 15 -8.72 -15.14 -41.18
CA GLN A 15 -10.06 -15.47 -40.73
C GLN A 15 -9.94 -15.78 -39.24
N LEU A 16 -10.27 -14.81 -38.38
CA LEU A 16 -10.88 -15.09 -37.08
C LEU A 16 -11.48 -13.81 -36.49
N TYR A 17 -12.70 -13.48 -36.93
CA TYR A 17 -13.83 -13.03 -36.09
C TYR A 17 -14.96 -12.60 -37.05
N GLN A 18 -16.07 -13.32 -37.05
CA GLN A 18 -17.33 -12.85 -37.62
C GLN A 18 -18.29 -12.62 -36.45
N PRO A 19 -18.69 -11.37 -36.13
CA PRO A 19 -19.87 -11.16 -35.34
C PRO A 19 -21.09 -11.40 -36.24
N TYR A 20 -22.08 -12.08 -35.67
CA TYR A 20 -23.42 -12.20 -36.24
C TYR A 20 -23.97 -10.82 -36.58
N THR A 21 -24.39 -10.61 -37.83
CA THR A 21 -25.79 -10.27 -38.16
C THR A 21 -25.95 -10.07 -39.65
N ASN A 22 -26.66 -11.00 -40.26
CA ASN A 22 -27.34 -10.78 -41.53
C ASN A 22 -28.79 -10.45 -41.14
N ARG A 23 -29.14 -9.16 -41.06
CA ARG A 23 -30.54 -8.72 -41.03
C ARG A 23 -30.66 -7.29 -41.55
N ASN A 24 -31.11 -7.20 -42.79
CA ASN A 24 -31.86 -6.03 -43.26
C ASN A 24 -33.01 -5.77 -42.27
N ILE A 25 -33.22 -4.51 -41.88
CA ILE A 25 -34.52 -3.84 -41.68
C ILE A 25 -34.24 -2.47 -41.06
N ALA A 26 -34.68 -1.42 -41.74
CA ALA A 26 -34.77 -0.06 -41.24
C ALA A 26 -35.47 -0.03 -39.87
N LYS A 27 -34.94 0.70 -38.88
CA LYS A 27 -35.64 0.95 -37.61
C LYS A 27 -35.17 2.20 -36.88
N ASP A 28 -36.15 2.81 -36.21
CA ASP A 28 -36.19 4.08 -35.50
C ASP A 28 -35.08 4.30 -34.45
N PRO A 29 -34.76 5.58 -34.13
CA PRO A 29 -33.71 5.96 -33.17
C PRO A 29 -33.97 5.50 -31.72
N THR A 30 -35.16 5.00 -31.42
CA THR A 30 -35.54 4.52 -30.08
C THR A 30 -34.93 3.17 -29.72
N SER A 31 -34.45 2.36 -30.69
CA SER A 31 -33.84 1.04 -30.40
C SER A 31 -32.35 1.11 -30.04
N LEU A 32 -31.68 2.24 -30.30
CA LEU A 32 -30.24 2.36 -30.08
C LEU A 32 -29.90 2.48 -28.58
N GLU A 33 -30.74 3.16 -27.80
CA GLU A 33 -30.55 3.28 -26.34
C GLU A 33 -30.81 1.96 -25.59
N GLU A 34 -31.67 1.08 -26.13
CA GLU A 34 -31.89 -0.26 -25.57
C GLU A 34 -30.75 -1.23 -25.94
N GLU A 35 -30.16 -1.13 -27.13
CA GLU A 35 -28.97 -1.92 -27.51
C GLU A 35 -27.72 -1.55 -26.70
N ILE A 36 -27.54 -0.28 -26.32
CA ILE A 36 -26.39 0.16 -25.50
C ILE A 36 -26.46 -0.40 -24.07
N LYS A 37 -27.66 -0.70 -23.55
CA LYS A 37 -27.84 -1.26 -22.20
C LYS A 37 -27.41 -2.72 -22.06
N GLU A 38 -27.36 -3.50 -23.15
CA GLU A 38 -26.95 -4.92 -23.11
C GLU A 38 -25.46 -5.16 -23.43
N ILE A 39 -24.71 -4.13 -23.83
CA ILE A 39 -23.28 -4.30 -24.13
C ILE A 39 -22.48 -4.30 -22.82
N GLN A 40 -22.13 -5.50 -22.36
CA GLN A 40 -21.21 -5.68 -21.25
C GLN A 40 -19.80 -5.26 -21.71
N PHE A 41 -19.38 -4.05 -21.33
CA PHE A 41 -18.10 -3.46 -21.74
C PHE A 41 -16.93 -4.35 -21.30
N GLN A 42 -16.20 -4.91 -22.27
CA GLN A 42 -14.95 -5.64 -22.00
C GLN A 42 -13.75 -4.72 -22.29
N LEU A 43 -12.66 -4.92 -21.56
CA LEU A 43 -11.43 -4.12 -21.72
C LEU A 43 -10.88 -4.16 -23.17
N SER A 44 -11.18 -5.23 -23.92
CA SER A 44 -10.83 -5.38 -25.33
C SER A 44 -11.51 -4.35 -26.25
N ASP A 45 -12.67 -3.83 -25.86
CA ASP A 45 -13.48 -2.92 -26.69
C ASP A 45 -12.83 -1.54 -26.78
N ILE A 46 -12.01 -1.16 -25.80
CA ILE A 46 -11.22 0.07 -25.79
C ILE A 46 -10.34 0.15 -27.05
N PHE A 47 -9.71 -0.96 -27.45
CA PHE A 47 -8.87 -0.99 -28.65
C PHE A 47 -9.67 -0.81 -29.93
N TYR A 48 -10.90 -1.34 -29.98
CA TYR A 48 -11.80 -1.16 -31.12
C TYR A 48 -12.22 0.30 -31.26
N PHE A 49 -12.63 0.96 -30.17
CA PHE A 49 -13.02 2.36 -30.21
C PHE A 49 -11.85 3.30 -30.48
N CYS A 50 -10.66 3.06 -29.89
CA CYS A 50 -9.46 3.83 -30.21
C CYS A 50 -9.08 3.71 -31.69
N ARG A 51 -9.13 2.50 -32.27
CA ARG A 51 -8.88 2.28 -33.70
C ARG A 51 -9.91 3.03 -34.56
N LYS A 52 -11.20 2.90 -34.23
CA LYS A 52 -12.28 3.57 -34.98
C LYS A 52 -12.14 5.09 -34.93
N GLY A 53 -11.78 5.65 -33.77
CA GLY A 53 -11.50 7.08 -33.59
C GLY A 53 -10.33 7.55 -34.46
N MET A 54 -9.23 6.80 -34.50
CA MET A 54 -8.09 7.12 -35.37
C MET A 54 -8.44 7.02 -36.87
N GLU A 55 -9.20 6.00 -37.28
CA GLU A 55 -9.67 5.88 -38.67
C GLU A 55 -10.54 7.08 -39.07
N THR A 56 -11.43 7.55 -38.21
CA THR A 56 -12.26 8.74 -38.49
C THR A 56 -11.47 10.04 -38.54
N ILE A 57 -10.43 10.20 -37.72
CA ILE A 57 -9.55 11.38 -37.76
C ILE A 57 -8.67 11.37 -39.03
N MET A 58 -8.23 10.17 -39.44
CA MET A 58 -7.42 9.98 -40.66
C MET A 58 -8.22 10.23 -41.94
N ASP A 59 -9.51 9.87 -41.96
CA ASP A 59 -10.37 10.09 -43.11
C ASP A 59 -11.00 11.48 -43.18
N ASP A 60 -10.87 12.29 -42.12
CA ASP A 60 -11.39 13.66 -42.06
C ASP A 60 -10.87 14.52 -43.22
N GLU A 61 -11.78 15.19 -43.91
CA GLU A 61 -11.49 16.13 -44.99
C GLU A 61 -10.68 17.34 -44.50
N VAL A 62 -10.80 17.69 -43.21
CA VAL A 62 -10.08 18.81 -42.59
C VAL A 62 -8.57 18.54 -42.56
N THR A 63 -8.13 17.35 -42.14
CA THR A 63 -6.70 16.98 -42.07
C THR A 63 -6.05 16.91 -43.45
N LYS A 64 -6.82 16.55 -44.50
CA LYS A 64 -6.36 16.50 -45.90
C LYS A 64 -6.15 17.90 -46.52
N ARG A 65 -6.72 18.95 -45.91
CA ARG A 65 -6.57 20.35 -46.37
C ARG A 65 -5.32 21.03 -45.80
N PHE A 66 -4.70 20.45 -44.78
CA PHE A 66 -3.43 20.93 -44.24
C PHE A 66 -2.29 20.28 -45.02
N SER A 67 -1.72 21.03 -45.96
CA SER A 67 -0.37 20.74 -46.43
C SER A 67 0.59 21.25 -45.37
N ALA A 68 1.43 20.38 -44.81
CA ALA A 68 2.45 20.81 -43.86
C ALA A 68 3.33 21.86 -44.54
N GLU A 69 3.45 23.04 -43.94
CA GLU A 69 4.36 24.06 -44.43
C GLU A 69 5.79 23.52 -44.35
N GLU A 70 6.47 23.43 -45.49
CA GLU A 70 7.88 23.07 -45.54
C GLU A 70 8.67 24.23 -44.93
N LEU A 71 8.88 24.16 -43.61
CA LEU A 71 9.78 25.08 -42.92
C LEU A 71 11.11 25.11 -43.67
N GLU A 72 11.57 26.32 -44.01
CA GLU A 72 12.92 26.64 -44.48
C GLU A 72 13.93 26.33 -43.34
N SER A 73 13.99 25.05 -42.98
CA SER A 73 14.75 24.55 -41.87
C SER A 73 16.14 24.28 -42.41
N TRP A 74 17.12 24.93 -41.78
CA TRP A 74 18.51 24.51 -41.90
C TRP A 74 18.61 23.14 -41.22
N ASN A 75 18.27 22.12 -41.98
CA ASN A 75 18.20 20.74 -41.52
C ASN A 75 19.57 20.12 -41.73
N LEU A 76 20.37 20.08 -40.66
CA LEU A 76 21.68 19.39 -40.69
C LEU A 76 21.52 17.88 -40.88
N LEU A 77 20.30 17.36 -40.71
CA LEU A 77 19.92 16.00 -41.03
C LEU A 77 19.29 16.00 -42.42
N SER A 78 19.99 15.36 -43.36
CA SER A 78 19.76 15.23 -44.80
C SER A 78 18.46 14.53 -45.21
N ARG A 79 17.40 14.61 -44.39
CA ARG A 79 16.16 13.86 -44.57
C ARG A 79 15.18 14.52 -45.56
N THR A 80 15.40 15.77 -45.96
CA THR A 80 14.54 16.52 -46.90
C THR A 80 15.23 17.09 -48.13
N ASN A 81 16.54 16.86 -48.33
CA ASN A 81 17.26 17.41 -49.49
C ASN A 81 17.64 16.29 -50.48
N TYR A 82 16.85 16.16 -51.56
CA TYR A 82 17.05 15.19 -52.64
C TYR A 82 18.20 15.54 -53.60
N ASN A 83 18.91 16.66 -53.39
CA ASN A 83 19.93 17.20 -54.29
C ASN A 83 21.37 17.15 -53.74
N PHE A 84 21.68 16.28 -52.78
CA PHE A 84 23.08 16.02 -52.41
C PHE A 84 23.70 14.94 -53.29
N ARG A 85 24.12 15.33 -54.50
CA ARG A 85 25.21 14.63 -55.19
C ARG A 85 26.50 14.97 -54.45
N TYR A 86 26.99 14.02 -53.65
CA TYR A 86 28.23 14.03 -52.85
C TYR A 86 28.14 14.73 -51.49
N ILE A 87 27.82 13.96 -50.46
CA ILE A 87 28.20 14.30 -49.08
C ILE A 87 29.73 14.20 -49.00
N THR A 88 30.40 15.31 -48.68
CA THR A 88 31.86 15.34 -48.52
C THR A 88 32.28 14.35 -47.43
N LEU A 89 33.31 13.54 -47.70
CA LEU A 89 33.85 12.52 -46.77
C LEU A 89 34.08 13.07 -45.35
N GLN A 90 34.48 14.35 -45.24
CA GLN A 90 34.68 15.05 -43.98
C GLN A 90 33.41 15.13 -43.11
N VAL A 91 32.24 15.40 -43.71
CA VAL A 91 30.95 15.47 -43.00
C VAL A 91 30.52 14.07 -42.55
N THR A 92 30.72 13.05 -43.40
CA THR A 92 30.43 11.65 -43.04
C THR A 92 31.29 11.16 -41.88
N VAL A 93 32.59 11.51 -41.87
CA VAL A 93 33.51 11.16 -40.76
C VAL A 93 33.11 11.89 -39.49
N LEU A 94 32.76 13.17 -39.56
CA LEU A 94 32.30 13.95 -38.39
C LEU A 94 30.98 13.40 -37.83
N CYS A 95 30.01 13.06 -38.67
CA CYS A 95 28.76 12.42 -38.26
C CYS A 95 28.98 11.01 -37.68
N GLY A 96 29.91 10.24 -38.26
CA GLY A 96 30.29 8.92 -37.74
C GLY A 96 30.93 8.99 -36.36
N LEU A 97 31.86 9.93 -36.16
CA LEU A 97 32.49 10.19 -34.84
C LEU A 97 31.47 10.70 -33.82
N ALA A 98 30.59 11.62 -34.21
CA ALA A 98 29.51 12.10 -33.35
C ALA A 98 28.57 10.94 -32.98
N GLY A 99 28.16 10.10 -33.94
CA GLY A 99 27.37 8.91 -33.67
C GLY A 99 28.07 7.96 -32.70
N LEU A 100 29.37 7.72 -32.86
CA LEU A 100 30.15 6.86 -31.97
C LEU A 100 30.20 7.42 -30.54
N ILE A 101 30.38 8.73 -30.36
CA ILE A 101 30.33 9.37 -29.04
C ILE A 101 28.93 9.25 -28.42
N TRP A 102 27.87 9.48 -29.19
CA TRP A 102 26.49 9.43 -28.69
C TRP A 102 26.03 8.02 -28.34
N TYR A 103 26.29 7.04 -29.21
CA TYR A 103 25.79 5.69 -29.05
C TYR A 103 26.73 4.76 -28.26
N CYS A 104 28.03 5.02 -28.21
CA CYS A 104 28.94 4.23 -27.39
C CYS A 104 29.13 4.87 -26.02
N PHE A 105 29.42 6.17 -25.93
CA PHE A 105 29.76 6.79 -24.63
C PHE A 105 28.52 7.31 -23.89
N LEU A 106 27.70 8.16 -24.53
CA LEU A 106 26.53 8.76 -23.86
C LEU A 106 25.42 7.73 -23.58
N LEU A 107 25.27 6.71 -24.42
CA LEU A 107 24.32 5.63 -24.18
C LEU A 107 24.76 4.74 -22.99
N LEU A 108 26.04 4.36 -22.91
CA LEU A 108 26.55 3.60 -21.76
C LEU A 108 26.41 4.40 -20.46
N LEU A 109 26.67 5.71 -20.50
CA LEU A 109 26.45 6.60 -19.36
C LEU A 109 24.96 6.65 -18.96
N ARG A 110 24.04 6.76 -19.93
CA ARG A 110 22.59 6.74 -19.67
C ARG A 110 22.14 5.42 -19.05
N ILE A 111 22.65 4.29 -19.55
CA ILE A 111 22.36 2.97 -18.98
C ILE A 111 22.89 2.89 -17.55
N ALA A 112 24.10 3.37 -17.28
CA ALA A 112 24.67 3.38 -15.93
C ALA A 112 23.85 4.24 -14.96
N LEU A 113 23.41 5.43 -15.38
CA LEU A 113 22.53 6.29 -14.58
C LEU A 113 21.16 5.64 -14.34
N ALA A 114 20.59 5.01 -15.37
CA ALA A 114 19.32 4.28 -15.24
C ALA A 114 19.44 3.10 -14.29
N LEU A 115 20.49 2.28 -14.40
CA LEU A 115 20.74 1.15 -13.50
C LEU A 115 20.99 1.61 -12.06
N THR A 116 21.73 2.72 -11.88
CA THR A 116 21.96 3.31 -10.56
C THR A 116 20.65 3.82 -9.95
N GLY A 117 19.82 4.51 -10.75
CA GLY A 117 18.50 4.98 -10.33
C GLY A 117 17.54 3.85 -9.97
N ILE A 118 17.47 2.80 -10.81
CA ILE A 118 16.66 1.60 -10.53
C ILE A 118 17.16 0.89 -9.28
N SER A 119 18.48 0.73 -9.11
CA SER A 119 19.06 0.09 -7.93
C SER A 119 18.75 0.89 -6.67
N LEU A 120 18.89 2.21 -6.70
CA LEU A 120 18.54 3.09 -5.59
C LEU A 120 17.04 3.02 -5.27
N LEU A 121 16.18 2.96 -6.29
CA LEU A 121 14.74 2.81 -6.12
C LEU A 121 14.41 1.47 -5.45
N VAL A 122 14.94 0.34 -5.95
CA VAL A 122 14.68 -0.98 -5.38
C VAL A 122 15.19 -1.09 -3.96
N VAL A 123 16.40 -0.59 -3.68
CA VAL A 123 16.96 -0.58 -2.32
C VAL A 123 16.11 0.32 -1.41
N GLY A 124 15.75 1.52 -1.88
CA GLY A 124 14.90 2.46 -1.15
C GLY A 124 13.53 1.88 -0.81
N THR A 125 12.85 1.25 -1.77
CA THR A 125 11.54 0.61 -1.54
C THR A 125 11.66 -0.61 -0.63
N THR A 126 12.74 -1.39 -0.73
CA THR A 126 12.98 -2.55 0.14
C THR A 126 13.24 -2.11 1.58
N VAL A 127 14.06 -1.07 1.78
CA VAL A 127 14.35 -0.49 3.10
C VAL A 127 13.08 0.14 3.68
N ALA A 128 12.31 0.89 2.89
CA ALA A 128 11.04 1.47 3.32
C ALA A 128 10.02 0.38 3.70
N GLY A 129 9.89 -0.68 2.91
CA GLY A 129 9.02 -1.82 3.22
C GLY A 129 9.46 -2.56 4.49
N TYR A 130 10.77 -2.76 4.67
CA TYR A 130 11.31 -3.36 5.89
C TYR A 130 11.07 -2.45 7.10
N LEU A 131 11.29 -1.14 6.98
CA LEU A 131 10.99 -0.15 8.02
C LEU A 131 9.51 -0.13 8.38
N LEU A 132 8.61 -0.19 7.39
CA LEU A 132 7.15 -0.23 7.60
C LEU A 132 6.72 -1.50 8.34
N HIS A 133 7.41 -2.62 8.10
CA HIS A 133 7.18 -3.86 8.83
C HIS A 133 7.82 -3.86 10.24
N THR A 134 8.89 -3.09 10.43
CA THR A 134 9.70 -3.09 11.66
C THR A 134 9.25 -2.02 12.65
N LEU A 135 8.69 -0.91 12.17
CA LEU A 135 8.19 0.20 12.97
C LEU A 135 6.67 0.29 12.80
N PRO A 136 5.88 0.28 13.88
CA PRO A 136 4.43 0.44 13.78
C PRO A 136 4.11 1.75 13.05
N ILE A 137 3.27 1.70 12.01
CA ILE A 137 2.84 2.86 11.22
C ILE A 137 2.30 3.97 12.14
N ASP A 138 1.62 3.58 13.22
CA ASP A 138 1.10 4.48 14.25
C ASP A 138 2.17 5.42 14.81
N VAL A 139 3.41 4.95 15.00
CA VAL A 139 4.53 5.78 15.49
C VAL A 139 4.92 6.83 14.46
N ILE A 140 4.94 6.48 13.18
CA ILE A 140 5.32 7.40 12.10
C ILE A 140 4.25 8.49 11.94
N VAL A 141 2.98 8.10 11.99
CA VAL A 141 1.85 9.03 11.92
C VAL A 141 1.90 10.02 13.08
N LEU A 142 2.08 9.54 14.31
CA LEU A 142 2.19 10.42 15.48
C LEU A 142 3.46 11.27 15.45
N ALA A 143 4.59 10.73 14.96
CA ALA A 143 5.83 11.48 14.83
C ALA A 143 5.74 12.66 13.85
N SER A 144 4.72 12.70 12.99
CA SER A 144 4.47 13.84 12.11
C SER A 144 3.87 15.05 12.84
N ASP A 145 3.23 14.84 13.99
CA ASP A 145 2.63 15.88 14.82
C ASP A 145 3.59 16.36 15.92
N GLY A 146 4.40 15.45 16.48
CA GLY A 146 5.33 15.79 17.55
C GLY A 146 6.45 14.77 17.76
N TYR A 147 7.39 15.12 18.64
CA TYR A 147 8.47 14.21 19.02
C TYR A 147 8.10 13.46 20.30
N TYR A 148 8.17 12.14 20.26
CA TYR A 148 7.81 11.28 21.38
C TYR A 148 8.91 10.28 21.71
N ALA A 149 9.08 10.02 23.00
CA ALA A 149 9.86 8.90 23.48
C ALA A 149 9.00 7.64 23.44
N THR A 150 9.28 6.75 22.49
CA THR A 150 8.54 5.49 22.34
C THR A 150 9.00 4.42 23.32
N VAL A 151 8.05 3.61 23.80
CA VAL A 151 8.32 2.42 24.61
C VAL A 151 8.07 1.16 23.80
N GLY A 152 9.07 0.27 23.70
CA GLY A 152 8.96 -0.90 22.82
C GLY A 152 9.80 -2.11 23.23
N GLN A 153 9.56 -3.23 22.54
CA GLN A 153 10.32 -4.46 22.76
C GLN A 153 11.73 -4.32 22.16
N MET A 154 12.75 -4.73 22.91
CA MET A 154 14.12 -4.91 22.41
C MET A 154 14.13 -5.98 21.31
N HIS A 155 14.73 -5.68 20.17
CA HIS A 155 14.95 -6.63 19.08
C HIS A 155 16.45 -6.88 18.90
N GLY A 156 16.79 -8.09 18.46
CA GLY A 156 18.16 -8.44 18.08
C GLY A 156 18.53 -8.01 16.66
N GLY A 157 19.74 -8.39 16.23
CA GLY A 157 20.20 -8.20 14.85
C GLY A 157 20.31 -6.74 14.41
N ILE A 158 19.98 -6.48 13.14
CA ILE A 158 20.05 -5.15 12.53
C ILE A 158 19.08 -4.18 13.20
N ILE A 159 17.89 -4.64 13.59
CA ILE A 159 16.88 -3.83 14.29
C ILE A 159 17.44 -3.35 15.64
N GLY A 160 18.09 -4.24 16.38
CA GLY A 160 18.76 -3.88 17.63
C GLY A 160 19.87 -2.84 17.44
N LEU A 161 20.60 -2.89 16.33
CA LEU A 161 21.61 -1.86 16.00
C LEU A 161 20.96 -0.50 15.77
N ILE A 162 19.86 -0.45 15.03
CA ILE A 162 19.08 0.77 14.79
C ILE A 162 18.51 1.30 16.11
N GLN A 163 17.90 0.44 16.93
CA GLN A 163 17.37 0.82 18.25
C GLN A 163 18.45 1.45 19.13
N ARG A 164 19.67 0.88 19.16
CA ARG A 164 20.80 1.45 19.90
C ARG A 164 21.26 2.81 19.36
N ALA A 165 21.16 3.04 18.05
CA ALA A 165 21.46 4.34 17.46
C ALA A 165 20.39 5.38 17.83
N MET A 166 19.10 5.02 17.78
CA MET A 166 17.99 5.91 18.12
C MET A 166 18.02 6.38 19.59
N VAL A 167 18.44 5.53 20.53
CA VAL A 167 18.57 5.92 21.95
C VAL A 167 19.59 7.03 22.17
N LYS A 168 20.57 7.20 21.26
CA LYS A 168 21.56 8.29 21.36
C LYS A 168 20.98 9.65 21.05
N THR A 169 19.89 9.71 20.26
CA THR A 169 19.28 10.96 19.81
C THR A 169 18.04 11.31 20.61
N CYS A 170 17.28 10.31 21.07
CA CYS A 170 16.07 10.51 21.86
C CYS A 170 15.99 9.45 22.97
N PRO A 171 15.40 9.77 24.13
CA PRO A 171 15.30 8.88 25.30
C PRO A 171 14.26 7.76 25.09
N HIS A 172 14.39 6.97 24.03
CA HIS A 172 13.54 5.82 23.79
C HIS A 172 13.78 4.72 24.84
N ILE A 173 12.71 4.11 25.33
CA ILE A 173 12.79 3.05 26.34
C ILE A 173 12.52 1.69 25.68
N TRP A 174 13.56 0.87 25.58
CA TRP A 174 13.46 -0.49 25.07
C TRP A 174 13.60 -1.50 26.21
N PHE A 175 12.74 -2.52 26.24
CA PHE A 175 12.73 -3.54 27.31
C PHE A 175 12.50 -4.95 26.76
N GLU A 176 12.92 -5.96 27.53
CA GLU A 176 12.70 -7.37 27.19
C GLU A 176 11.47 -7.91 27.92
N ARG A 177 10.42 -8.31 27.18
CA ARG A 177 9.11 -8.68 27.77
C ARG A 177 9.17 -9.93 28.68
N LEU A 178 10.18 -10.77 28.51
CA LEU A 178 10.31 -12.06 29.19
C LEU A 178 10.95 -11.97 30.57
N GLU A 179 11.68 -10.89 30.88
CA GLU A 179 12.42 -10.78 32.13
C GLU A 179 11.63 -9.99 33.19
N VAL A 180 11.29 -10.65 34.30
CA VAL A 180 10.46 -10.08 35.38
C VAL A 180 11.18 -8.96 36.13
N LYS A 181 12.52 -9.03 36.23
CA LYS A 181 13.34 -7.97 36.82
C LYS A 181 13.26 -6.67 36.04
N ASP A 182 13.13 -6.78 34.72
CA ASP A 182 13.11 -5.63 33.81
C ASP A 182 11.82 -4.82 33.92
N ARG A 183 10.71 -5.43 34.38
CA ARG A 183 9.42 -4.72 34.55
C ARG A 183 9.46 -3.66 35.67
N HIS A 184 10.13 -3.96 36.77
CA HIS A 184 10.29 -3.00 37.88
C HIS A 184 11.22 -1.86 37.47
N LEU A 185 12.29 -2.20 36.74
CA LEU A 185 13.21 -1.20 36.18
C LEU A 185 12.52 -0.31 35.13
N LEU A 186 11.67 -0.90 34.28
CA LEU A 186 10.87 -0.18 33.30
C LEU A 186 9.92 0.80 33.98
N ALA A 187 9.17 0.35 34.99
CA ALA A 187 8.26 1.22 35.75
C ALA A 187 9.04 2.39 36.36
N LYS A 188 10.21 2.13 36.96
CA LYS A 188 11.07 3.18 37.53
C LYS A 188 11.52 4.20 36.48
N ARG A 189 12.00 3.75 35.31
CA ARG A 189 12.45 4.64 34.23
C ARG A 189 11.31 5.48 33.67
N LEU A 190 10.13 4.88 33.52
CA LEU A 190 8.93 5.62 33.09
C LEU A 190 8.56 6.69 34.11
N THR A 191 8.58 6.38 35.41
CA THR A 191 8.33 7.37 36.47
C THR A 191 9.35 8.50 36.45
N GLU A 192 10.65 8.17 36.34
CA GLU A 192 11.74 9.15 36.29
C GLU A 192 11.56 10.10 35.09
N GLN A 193 11.21 9.58 33.92
CA GLN A 193 11.00 10.39 32.72
C GLN A 193 9.73 11.26 32.80
N VAL A 194 8.64 10.75 33.37
CA VAL A 194 7.40 11.53 33.56
C VAL A 194 7.61 12.70 34.52
N GLN A 195 8.49 12.55 35.50
CA GLN A 195 8.78 13.61 36.48
C GLN A 195 9.62 14.76 35.91
N ASP A 196 10.38 14.52 34.84
CA ASP A 196 11.23 15.52 34.21
C ASP A 196 10.50 16.19 33.02
N ILE A 197 10.08 17.44 33.24
CA ILE A 197 9.36 18.26 32.24
C ILE A 197 10.23 18.56 31.00
N SER A 198 11.56 18.46 31.11
CA SER A 198 12.46 18.68 29.98
C SER A 198 12.57 17.49 29.02
N GLN A 199 12.06 16.31 29.42
CA GLN A 199 12.05 15.12 28.57
C GLN A 199 10.88 15.12 27.59
N LEU A 200 11.03 14.33 26.54
CA LEU A 200 9.94 14.11 25.57
C LEU A 200 8.77 13.34 26.22
N PRO A 201 7.51 13.65 25.83
CA PRO A 201 6.35 12.88 26.23
C PRO A 201 6.50 11.41 25.81
N ILE A 202 5.96 10.52 26.63
CA ILE A 202 6.10 9.08 26.42
C ILE A 202 4.94 8.56 25.57
N LEU A 203 5.25 7.98 24.41
CA LEU A 203 4.28 7.30 23.56
C LEU A 203 4.28 5.79 23.85
N ILE A 204 3.13 5.28 24.27
CA ILE A 204 2.93 3.88 24.63
C ILE A 204 1.82 3.24 23.78
N PHE A 205 2.05 2.01 23.35
CA PHE A 205 1.03 1.16 22.73
C PHE A 205 0.66 0.05 23.72
N PRO A 206 -0.33 0.28 24.59
CA PRO A 206 -0.61 -0.60 25.73
C PRO A 206 -1.15 -1.98 25.34
N GLU A 207 -1.62 -2.13 24.10
CA GLU A 207 -2.04 -3.40 23.51
C GLU A 207 -0.85 -4.34 23.23
N GLY A 208 0.32 -3.77 22.90
CA GLY A 208 1.56 -4.51 22.66
C GLY A 208 1.58 -5.36 21.39
N ILE A 209 0.55 -5.30 20.55
CA ILE A 209 0.43 -5.92 19.23
C ILE A 209 -0.30 -4.99 18.25
N CYS A 210 -0.07 -5.15 16.94
CA CYS A 210 -0.85 -4.47 15.90
C CYS A 210 -2.11 -5.28 15.59
N ILE A 211 -3.26 -4.62 15.48
CA ILE A 211 -4.55 -5.27 15.19
C ILE A 211 -5.22 -4.63 13.99
N ASN A 212 -6.08 -5.43 13.36
CA ASN A 212 -6.93 -4.99 12.27
C ASN A 212 -7.87 -3.92 12.81
N ASN A 213 -7.99 -2.80 12.10
CA ASN A 213 -8.71 -1.58 12.43
C ASN A 213 -10.24 -1.75 12.67
N THR A 214 -10.60 -2.60 13.64
CA THR A 214 -11.95 -3.10 13.90
C THR A 214 -12.18 -3.32 15.40
N SER A 215 -11.13 -3.57 16.18
CA SER A 215 -11.23 -3.89 17.60
C SER A 215 -10.02 -3.41 18.38
N VAL A 216 -10.22 -3.11 19.66
CA VAL A 216 -9.16 -2.80 20.63
C VAL A 216 -9.08 -3.95 21.63
N MET A 217 -7.89 -4.52 21.84
CA MET A 217 -7.69 -5.60 22.83
C MET A 217 -7.45 -5.06 24.23
N MET A 218 -7.45 -5.98 25.20
CA MET A 218 -7.10 -5.68 26.58
C MET A 218 -5.74 -4.99 26.69
N PHE A 219 -5.73 -3.80 27.29
CA PHE A 219 -4.53 -3.05 27.61
C PHE A 219 -3.75 -3.67 28.76
N LYS A 220 -2.41 -3.62 28.67
CA LYS A 220 -1.53 -4.06 29.75
C LYS A 220 -1.49 -3.04 30.88
N LYS A 221 -1.91 -3.46 32.08
CA LYS A 221 -2.00 -2.57 33.26
C LYS A 221 -0.69 -1.91 33.69
N GLY A 222 0.46 -2.56 33.47
CA GLY A 222 1.75 -2.08 33.98
C GLY A 222 2.15 -0.69 33.49
N SER A 223 1.69 -0.28 32.31
CA SER A 223 1.98 1.06 31.77
C SER A 223 1.16 2.19 32.43
N PHE A 224 0.13 1.85 33.20
CA PHE A 224 -0.80 2.81 33.83
C PHE A 224 -0.66 2.88 35.35
N GLU A 225 0.19 2.03 35.95
CA GLU A 225 0.42 2.00 37.40
C GLU A 225 1.30 3.17 37.89
N ILE A 226 1.92 3.92 36.98
CA ILE A 226 2.90 5.00 37.28
C ILE A 226 2.24 6.27 37.85
N GLY A 227 0.91 6.38 37.78
CA GLY A 227 0.18 7.54 38.32
C GLY A 227 0.35 8.83 37.50
N ALA A 228 0.79 8.72 36.25
CA ALA A 228 0.93 9.83 35.31
C ALA A 228 -0.42 10.24 34.71
N THR A 229 -0.52 11.50 34.26
CA THR A 229 -1.63 11.94 33.40
C THR A 229 -1.50 11.28 32.03
N VAL A 230 -2.56 10.62 31.59
CA VAL A 230 -2.65 9.93 30.30
C VAL A 230 -3.41 10.81 29.32
N TYR A 231 -2.89 10.92 28.10
CA TYR A 231 -3.56 11.57 26.97
C TYR A 231 -3.96 10.46 26.00
N PRO A 232 -5.24 10.06 25.94
CA PRO A 232 -5.67 8.98 25.07
C PRO A 232 -5.79 9.48 23.64
N ASP A 233 -5.25 8.69 22.70
CA ASP A 233 -5.39 8.96 21.26
C ASP A 233 -6.10 7.79 20.60
N ALA A 234 -7.06 8.09 19.72
CA ALA A 234 -7.71 7.10 18.88
C ALA A 234 -7.25 7.29 17.44
N ILE A 235 -6.82 6.20 16.80
CA ILE A 235 -6.40 6.17 15.40
C ILE A 235 -7.29 5.15 14.68
N LYS A 236 -7.92 5.57 13.58
CA LYS A 236 -8.71 4.70 12.71
C LYS A 236 -8.25 4.83 11.27
N TYR A 237 -7.83 3.71 10.69
CA TYR A 237 -7.42 3.62 9.29
C TYR A 237 -8.64 3.47 8.37
N ASP A 238 -8.56 3.98 7.14
CA ASP A 238 -9.57 3.63 6.15
C ASP A 238 -9.26 2.24 5.56
N HIS A 239 -10.16 1.29 5.78
CA HIS A 239 -10.10 -0.06 5.23
C HIS A 239 -9.94 -0.11 3.70
N GLN A 240 -10.41 0.90 2.96
CA GLN A 240 -10.29 0.97 1.50
C GLN A 240 -8.85 1.23 1.06
N PHE A 241 -8.05 1.87 1.92
CA PHE A 241 -6.68 2.31 1.64
C PHE A 241 -5.64 1.63 2.52
N GLY A 242 -5.99 0.53 3.22
CA GLY A 242 -5.03 -0.23 3.99
C GLY A 242 -5.63 -1.41 4.76
N ASN A 243 -5.25 -2.62 4.38
CA ASN A 243 -5.23 -3.78 5.28
C ASN A 243 -3.77 -4.23 5.44
N GLY A 244 -3.32 -4.45 6.67
CA GLY A 244 -1.92 -4.41 7.14
C GLY A 244 -0.83 -5.22 6.41
N MET A 245 -1.15 -5.99 5.37
CA MET A 245 -0.16 -6.63 4.47
C MET A 245 -0.07 -5.93 3.11
N MET A 246 -1.16 -5.30 2.66
CA MET A 246 -1.24 -4.54 1.40
C MET A 246 -0.75 -3.10 1.56
N THR A 247 -0.55 -2.62 2.79
CA THR A 247 -0.11 -1.24 3.06
C THR A 247 1.29 -0.94 2.53
N CYS A 248 2.16 -1.95 2.43
CA CYS A 248 3.50 -1.81 1.83
C CYS A 248 3.47 -1.47 0.33
N LEU A 249 2.32 -1.66 -0.36
CA LEU A 249 2.17 -1.47 -1.80
C LEU A 249 1.28 -0.26 -2.15
N LEU A 250 0.68 0.40 -1.16
CA LEU A 250 -0.28 1.48 -1.39
C LEU A 250 0.42 2.83 -1.48
N TRP A 251 -0.04 3.66 -2.42
CA TRP A 251 0.50 5.00 -2.67
C TRP A 251 0.13 6.02 -1.59
N ALA A 252 -0.86 5.72 -0.74
CA ALA A 252 -1.30 6.56 0.36
C ALA A 252 -1.94 5.72 1.47
N ILE A 253 -1.77 6.16 2.72
CA ILE A 253 -2.47 5.65 3.89
C ILE A 253 -3.35 6.80 4.40
N ILE A 254 -4.66 6.55 4.49
CA ILE A 254 -5.59 7.51 5.07
C ILE A 254 -5.95 7.01 6.47
N CYS A 255 -5.74 7.86 7.48
CA CYS A 255 -6.16 7.60 8.84
C CYS A 255 -6.81 8.86 9.43
N SER A 256 -7.80 8.63 10.29
CA SER A 256 -8.40 9.65 11.14
C SER A 256 -7.84 9.52 12.54
N MET A 257 -7.39 10.64 13.11
CA MET A 257 -6.78 10.70 14.43
C MET A 257 -7.58 11.64 15.32
N TRP A 258 -7.89 11.18 16.53
CA TRP A 258 -8.60 11.94 17.54
C TRP A 258 -7.78 11.98 18.82
N TYR A 259 -7.51 13.18 19.30
CA TYR A 259 -6.91 13.43 20.61
C TYR A 259 -8.02 13.60 21.63
N LEU A 260 -8.05 12.75 22.66
CA LEU A 260 -9.09 12.81 23.69
C LEU A 260 -8.61 13.67 24.87
N PRO A 261 -9.55 14.16 25.71
CA PRO A 261 -9.20 14.84 26.95
C PRO A 261 -8.31 13.99 27.84
N SER A 262 -7.42 14.65 28.57
CA SER A 262 -6.52 13.98 29.51
C SER A 262 -7.30 13.27 30.62
N MET A 263 -6.75 12.14 31.06
CA MET A 263 -7.30 11.30 32.09
C MET A 263 -6.24 11.04 33.15
N THR A 264 -6.60 11.22 34.40
CA THR A 264 -5.72 10.97 35.55
C THR A 264 -6.42 9.99 36.48
N ARG A 265 -5.70 8.99 36.96
CA ARG A 265 -6.26 7.99 37.87
C ARG A 265 -6.68 8.63 39.19
N GLY A 266 -7.91 8.33 39.64
CA GLY A 266 -8.40 8.76 40.94
C GLY A 266 -7.65 8.09 42.11
N ALA A 267 -7.65 8.72 43.29
CA ALA A 267 -7.00 8.16 44.48
C ALA A 267 -7.63 6.82 44.93
N ASP A 268 -8.94 6.68 44.76
CA ASP A 268 -9.72 5.50 45.14
C ASP A 268 -9.95 4.51 43.99
N GLU A 269 -9.38 4.77 42.81
CA GLU A 269 -9.61 4.00 41.59
C GLU A 269 -8.53 2.93 41.39
N ASP A 270 -8.93 1.67 41.16
CA ASP A 270 -7.97 0.61 40.83
C ASP A 270 -7.34 0.84 39.44
N ALA A 271 -6.09 0.43 39.27
CA ALA A 271 -5.38 0.59 38.00
C ALA A 271 -6.09 -0.12 36.84
N VAL A 272 -6.75 -1.26 37.08
CA VAL A 272 -7.49 -1.99 36.03
C VAL A 272 -8.76 -1.23 35.63
N GLN A 273 -9.44 -0.57 36.57
CA GLN A 273 -10.63 0.23 36.28
C GLN A 273 -10.27 1.44 35.41
N PHE A 274 -9.21 2.15 35.79
CA PHE A 274 -8.69 3.28 35.03
C PHE A 274 -8.31 2.89 33.60
N VAL A 275 -7.58 1.78 33.45
CA VAL A 275 -7.19 1.24 32.14
C VAL A 275 -8.40 0.92 31.26
N ASN A 276 -9.42 0.28 31.83
CA ASN A 276 -10.64 -0.05 31.10
C ASN A 276 -11.40 1.20 30.69
N MET A 277 -11.46 2.23 31.54
CA MET A 277 -12.07 3.51 31.19
C MET A 277 -11.35 4.20 30.01
N VAL A 278 -10.02 4.29 30.07
CA VAL A 278 -9.19 4.83 28.96
C VAL A 278 -9.44 4.03 27.68
N LYS A 279 -9.42 2.70 27.77
CA LYS A 279 -9.66 1.81 26.64
C LYS A 279 -11.04 2.01 26.03
N SER A 280 -12.09 2.05 26.86
CA SER A 280 -13.46 2.23 26.39
C SER A 280 -13.70 3.62 25.78
N ALA A 281 -12.99 4.65 26.25
CA ALA A 281 -13.02 5.97 25.63
C ALA A 281 -12.43 5.96 24.21
N ILE A 282 -11.26 5.33 24.03
CA ILE A 282 -10.62 5.15 22.72
C ILE A 282 -11.51 4.30 21.80
N ALA A 283 -12.03 3.18 22.30
CA ALA A 283 -12.87 2.28 21.52
C ALA A 283 -14.17 2.96 21.06
N ARG A 284 -14.79 3.77 21.93
CA ARG A 284 -15.98 4.56 21.60
C ARG A 284 -15.68 5.61 20.53
N GLN A 285 -14.56 6.32 20.65
CA GLN A 285 -14.18 7.36 19.69
C GLN A 285 -13.85 6.78 18.31
N GLY A 286 -13.12 5.65 18.26
CA GLY A 286 -12.77 4.97 17.01
C GLY A 286 -13.87 4.08 16.43
N GLU A 287 -15.01 3.93 17.11
CA GLU A 287 -16.06 2.95 16.81
C GLU A 287 -15.48 1.52 16.67
N LEU A 288 -14.57 1.17 17.58
CA LEU A 288 -13.87 -0.11 17.61
C LEU A 288 -14.56 -1.04 18.63
N VAL A 289 -14.56 -2.33 18.33
CA VAL A 289 -15.08 -3.34 19.26
C VAL A 289 -14.12 -3.46 20.46
N ASP A 290 -14.65 -3.18 21.65
CA ASP A 290 -13.94 -3.33 22.93
C ASP A 290 -13.85 -4.82 23.31
N LEU A 291 -12.65 -5.40 23.22
CA LEU A 291 -12.41 -6.81 23.54
C LEU A 291 -11.81 -6.97 24.94
N LEU A 292 -12.27 -8.00 25.65
CA LEU A 292 -11.86 -8.31 27.02
C LEU A 292 -10.62 -9.20 27.11
N TRP A 293 -10.17 -9.78 25.99
CA TRP A 293 -9.01 -10.67 25.96
C TRP A 293 -7.76 -9.96 25.43
N ASP A 294 -6.61 -10.53 25.78
CA ASP A 294 -5.29 -10.04 25.39
C ASP A 294 -4.87 -10.53 23.99
N GLY A 295 -3.97 -9.78 23.37
CA GLY A 295 -3.36 -10.06 22.08
C GLY A 295 -2.40 -11.26 22.02
N GLY A 296 -2.05 -11.86 23.17
CA GLY A 296 -1.14 -13.02 23.25
C GLY A 296 -1.57 -14.21 22.37
N LEU A 297 -2.87 -14.33 22.10
CA LEU A 297 -3.45 -15.34 21.20
C LEU A 297 -2.95 -15.26 19.74
N LYS A 298 -2.38 -14.12 19.32
CA LYS A 298 -1.73 -13.99 18.00
C LYS A 298 -0.36 -14.68 17.93
N ARG A 299 0.26 -14.95 19.07
CA ARG A 299 1.64 -15.45 19.17
C ARG A 299 1.71 -16.85 19.76
N GLU A 300 0.83 -17.12 20.72
CA GLU A 300 0.78 -18.37 21.46
C GLU A 300 -0.49 -19.14 21.14
N LYS A 301 -0.38 -20.48 21.11
CA LYS A 301 -1.55 -21.33 20.99
C LYS A 301 -2.43 -21.15 22.22
N VAL A 302 -3.74 -21.09 22.01
CA VAL A 302 -4.75 -21.15 23.08
C VAL A 302 -4.41 -22.33 24.00
N LYS A 303 -4.34 -22.09 25.31
CA LYS A 303 -4.12 -23.15 26.30
C LYS A 303 -5.19 -24.22 26.18
N ASP A 304 -4.81 -25.49 26.29
CA ASP A 304 -5.73 -26.60 26.02
C ASP A 304 -6.93 -26.62 26.98
N MET A 305 -6.78 -26.15 28.22
CA MET A 305 -7.91 -25.98 29.16
C MET A 305 -9.07 -25.16 28.57
N PHE A 306 -8.78 -24.04 27.91
CA PHE A 306 -9.84 -23.19 27.34
C PHE A 306 -10.51 -23.85 26.13
N LYS A 307 -9.77 -24.65 25.36
CA LYS A 307 -10.34 -25.46 24.28
C LYS A 307 -11.27 -26.52 24.83
N GLU A 308 -10.86 -27.19 25.91
CA GLU A 308 -11.67 -28.22 26.58
C GLU A 308 -12.96 -27.64 27.17
N GLU A 309 -12.91 -26.46 27.78
CA GLU A 309 -14.11 -25.78 28.29
C GLU A 309 -15.10 -25.43 27.17
N GLN A 310 -14.61 -24.88 26.06
CA GLN A 310 -15.45 -24.60 24.88
C GLN A 310 -16.03 -25.89 24.28
N GLN A 311 -15.23 -26.95 24.18
CA GLN A 311 -15.70 -28.26 23.74
C GLN A 311 -16.78 -28.85 24.66
N LYS A 312 -16.66 -28.67 25.99
CA LYS A 312 -17.70 -29.06 26.95
C LYS A 312 -19.00 -28.28 26.75
N LEU A 313 -18.93 -26.97 26.52
CA LEU A 313 -20.09 -26.14 26.23
C LEU A 313 -20.77 -26.56 24.92
N TYR A 314 -19.98 -26.78 23.86
CA TYR A 314 -20.47 -27.24 22.57
C TYR A 314 -21.14 -28.61 22.66
N ARG A 315 -20.51 -29.54 23.42
CA ARG A 315 -21.11 -30.85 23.72
C ARG A 315 -22.46 -30.71 24.41
N LYS A 316 -22.58 -29.82 25.41
CA LYS A 316 -23.86 -29.58 26.10
C LYS A 316 -24.94 -29.06 25.15
N MET A 317 -24.59 -28.15 24.22
CA MET A 317 -25.53 -27.65 23.21
C MET A 317 -26.01 -28.73 22.25
N ILE A 318 -25.10 -29.59 21.76
CA ILE A 318 -25.45 -30.70 20.86
C ILE A 318 -26.38 -31.69 21.56
N VAL A 319 -26.04 -32.12 22.78
CA VAL A 319 -26.85 -33.08 23.55
C VAL A 319 -28.25 -32.53 23.82
N ARG A 320 -28.36 -31.26 24.25
CA ARG A 320 -29.65 -30.61 24.49
C ARG A 320 -30.50 -30.54 23.22
N ASN A 321 -29.92 -30.18 22.09
CA ASN A 321 -30.62 -30.12 20.81
C ASN A 321 -31.10 -31.51 20.34
N HIS A 322 -30.38 -32.57 20.72
CA HIS A 322 -30.76 -33.95 20.43
C HIS A 322 -31.89 -34.46 21.33
N GLU A 323 -31.93 -34.05 22.60
CA GLU A 323 -33.03 -34.32 23.54
C GLU A 323 -34.30 -33.55 23.17
N ASP A 324 -34.16 -32.31 22.71
CA ASP A 324 -35.30 -31.50 22.26
C ASP A 324 -35.91 -32.07 20.96
N ARG A 325 -35.09 -32.64 20.06
CA ARG A 325 -35.59 -33.35 18.86
C ARG A 325 -36.19 -34.72 19.14
N SER A 326 -35.76 -35.43 20.19
CA SER A 326 -36.33 -36.74 20.54
C SER A 326 -37.63 -36.63 21.34
N ARG A 327 -38.01 -35.42 21.77
CA ARG A 327 -39.25 -35.11 22.48
C ARG A 327 -40.35 -34.50 21.61
N SER A 328 -40.08 -34.15 20.35
CA SER A 328 -41.08 -33.68 19.37
C SER A 328 -41.55 -34.81 18.46
#